data_AF-A0A3S0ACH5-F1
#
_entry.id   AF-A0A3S0ACH5-F1
#
_cell.length_a   1.000
_cell.length_b   1.000
_cell.length_c   1.000
_cell.angle_alpha   90.00
_cell.angle_beta   90.00
_cell.angle_gamma   90.00
#
_symmetry.space_group_name_H-M   'P 1'
#
loop_
_entity.id
_entity.type
_entity.pdbx_description
1 polymer ?
#
loop_
_entity_poly.entity_id
_entity_poly.type
_entity_poly.pdbx_seq_one_letter_code
_entity_poly.pdbx_strand_id
1 'polypeptide(L)'
;MKKKEALFYVLRYKGSMYLVLILLFSFFNFLIVQNKQDHILNQFSFEENSRLYTLFFIGFILINSSYHYMKLRHRKDPDVYLKEEHQAFALKREINIHHHELDFLDKKINMLQVIAPIIVTFVLLQGVLDKLIRTDLQMEFGEIVAFTIILFYVFIYMENWHSYKFISVQLLKFENQLLQLEEFQSVTFSENLKETDLSL
;
A
#
# COMPACT_ATOMS: atom_id res chain seq x y z
N MET A 1 -9.85 13.72 13.39
CA MET A 1 -8.47 13.90 12.88
C MET A 1 -8.35 15.23 12.14
N LYS A 2 -7.43 16.13 12.52
CA LYS A 2 -7.23 17.38 11.77
C LYS A 2 -6.61 17.05 10.40
N LYS A 3 -6.98 17.77 9.33
CA LYS A 3 -6.54 17.50 7.93
C LYS A 3 -5.02 17.31 7.77
N LYS A 4 -4.19 18.00 8.56
CA LYS A 4 -2.73 17.90 8.55
C LYS A 4 -2.21 16.60 9.16
N GLU A 5 -2.87 16.08 10.19
CA GLU A 5 -2.47 14.83 10.88
C GLU A 5 -2.68 13.62 9.97
N ALA A 6 -3.79 13.57 9.22
CA ALA A 6 -4.06 12.49 8.28
C ALA A 6 -3.03 12.40 7.14
N LEU A 7 -2.62 13.54 6.57
CA LEU A 7 -1.63 13.58 5.51
C LEU A 7 -0.24 13.15 6.02
N PHE A 8 0.17 13.66 7.19
CA PHE A 8 1.44 13.31 7.82
C PHE A 8 1.48 11.83 8.22
N TYR A 9 0.34 11.30 8.66
CA TYR A 9 0.18 9.89 8.98
C TYR A 9 0.33 9.01 7.74
N VAL A 10 -0.31 9.36 6.61
CA VAL A 10 -0.12 8.64 5.32
C VAL A 10 1.34 8.66 4.88
N LEU A 11 2.00 9.82 4.95
CA LEU A 11 3.41 9.97 4.58
C LEU A 11 4.32 9.13 5.49
N ARG A 12 4.07 9.09 6.80
CA ARG A 12 4.82 8.24 7.73
C ARG A 12 4.57 6.75 7.47
N TYR A 13 3.35 6.39 7.11
CA TYR A 13 2.91 5.02 6.93
C TYR A 13 3.43 4.39 5.63
N LYS A 14 3.43 5.16 4.54
CA LYS A 14 3.86 4.74 3.21
C LYS A 14 5.21 5.28 2.78
N GLY A 15 5.87 6.09 3.61
CA GLY A 15 7.12 6.75 3.28
C GLY A 15 8.23 5.77 2.87
N SER A 16 8.33 4.62 3.54
CA SER A 16 9.29 3.57 3.16
C SER A 16 8.98 2.97 1.79
N MET A 17 7.70 2.77 1.46
CA MET A 17 7.29 2.30 0.14
C MET A 17 7.66 3.33 -0.94
N TYR A 18 7.35 4.62 -0.72
CA TYR A 18 7.71 5.67 -1.68
C TYR A 18 9.22 5.82 -1.83
N LEU A 19 9.99 5.66 -0.76
CA LEU A 19 11.45 5.66 -0.83
C LEU A 19 11.97 4.51 -1.70
N VAL A 20 11.47 3.28 -1.49
CA VAL A 20 11.85 2.12 -2.32
C VAL A 20 11.49 2.35 -3.79
N LEU A 21 10.31 2.90 -4.06
CA LEU A 21 9.87 3.24 -5.41
C LEU A 21 10.74 4.31 -6.07
N ILE A 22 11.13 5.35 -5.32
CA ILE A 22 12.06 6.37 -5.80
C ILE A 22 13.42 5.74 -6.10
N LEU A 23 13.96 4.88 -5.22
CA LEU A 23 15.25 4.22 -5.46
C LEU A 23 15.21 3.31 -6.70
N LEU A 24 14.16 2.51 -6.85
CA LEU A 24 13.97 1.65 -8.02
C LEU A 24 13.82 2.48 -9.30
N PHE A 25 13.07 3.58 -9.24
CA PHE A 25 12.91 4.50 -10.35
C PHE A 25 14.22 5.23 -10.69
N SER A 26 14.99 5.67 -9.70
CA SER A 26 16.30 6.29 -9.90
C SER A 26 17.30 5.31 -10.52
N PHE A 27 17.30 4.05 -10.08
CA PHE A 27 18.11 3.00 -10.66
C PHE A 27 17.69 2.73 -12.12
N PHE A 28 16.39 2.68 -12.40
CA PHE A 28 15.87 2.56 -13.76
C PHE A 28 16.27 3.72 -14.65
N ASN A 29 16.10 4.95 -14.18
CA ASN A 29 16.47 6.14 -14.93
C ASN A 29 17.98 6.20 -15.17
N PHE A 30 18.79 5.76 -14.20
CA PHE A 30 20.23 5.60 -14.37
C PHE A 30 20.56 4.57 -15.46
N LEU A 31 19.96 3.38 -15.41
CA LEU A 31 20.12 2.33 -16.41
C LEU A 31 19.75 2.81 -17.82
N ILE A 32 18.60 3.48 -17.95
CA ILE A 32 18.13 4.14 -19.18
C ILE A 32 19.16 5.16 -19.69
N VAL A 33 19.69 6.01 -18.82
CA VAL A 33 20.66 7.06 -19.19
C VAL A 33 22.01 6.47 -19.60
N GLN A 34 22.47 5.38 -18.97
CA GLN A 34 23.69 4.67 -19.33
C GLN A 34 23.60 4.00 -20.69
N ASN A 35 22.39 3.63 -21.13
CA ASN A 35 22.14 3.03 -22.44
C ASN A 35 22.33 4.00 -23.64
N LYS A 36 22.78 5.24 -23.39
CA LYS A 36 23.00 6.29 -24.42
C LYS A 36 24.30 6.14 -25.24
N GLN A 37 25.07 5.07 -25.10
CA GLN A 37 26.25 4.85 -25.96
C GLN A 37 25.83 4.16 -27.28
N ASP A 38 25.48 4.97 -28.30
CA ASP A 38 26.18 4.97 -29.61
C ASP A 38 25.47 5.56 -30.85
N HIS A 39 24.25 6.12 -30.79
CA HIS A 39 23.69 6.81 -31.97
C HIS A 39 23.10 8.20 -31.69
N ILE A 40 23.83 9.22 -32.15
CA ILE A 40 23.52 10.67 -32.13
C ILE A 40 22.12 10.98 -32.70
N LEU A 41 21.58 10.12 -33.57
CA LEU A 41 20.24 10.28 -34.18
C LEU A 41 19.06 9.82 -33.28
N ASN A 42 19.29 9.01 -32.24
CA ASN A 42 18.24 8.51 -31.33
C ASN A 42 18.22 9.22 -29.95
N GLN A 43 19.11 10.19 -29.71
CA GLN A 43 19.20 10.87 -28.40
C GLN A 43 18.02 11.82 -28.13
N PHE A 44 17.43 12.43 -29.16
CA PHE A 44 16.31 13.38 -29.01
C PHE A 44 14.96 12.70 -28.70
N SER A 45 14.67 11.54 -29.31
CA SER A 45 13.42 10.81 -29.04
C SER A 45 13.39 10.15 -27.66
N PHE A 46 14.56 9.83 -27.10
CA PHE A 46 14.65 9.06 -25.86
C PHE A 46 14.60 9.92 -24.59
N GLU A 47 15.17 11.13 -24.61
CA GLU A 47 15.08 12.05 -23.47
C GLU A 47 13.65 12.55 -23.24
N GLU A 48 12.89 12.73 -24.33
CA GLU A 48 11.47 13.09 -24.29
C GLU A 48 10.63 11.93 -23.72
N ASN A 49 10.93 10.68 -24.12
CA ASN A 49 10.29 9.48 -23.57
C ASN A 49 10.64 9.23 -22.09
N SER A 50 11.89 9.44 -21.67
CA SER A 50 12.32 9.34 -20.26
C SER A 50 11.56 10.34 -19.37
N ARG A 51 11.38 11.58 -19.83
CA ARG A 51 10.55 12.58 -19.13
C ARG A 51 9.10 12.16 -19.05
N LEU A 52 8.54 11.57 -20.12
CA LEU A 52 7.18 11.02 -20.11
C LEU A 52 7.03 9.89 -19.09
N TYR A 53 7.94 8.92 -19.04
CA TYR A 53 7.89 7.83 -18.04
C TYR A 53 7.99 8.37 -16.60
N THR A 54 8.84 9.38 -16.39
CA THR A 54 8.97 10.08 -15.10
C THR A 54 7.67 10.77 -14.71
N LEU A 55 7.04 11.48 -15.63
CA LEU A 55 5.77 12.17 -15.41
C LEU A 55 4.63 11.19 -15.11
N PHE A 56 4.54 10.07 -15.86
CA PHE A 56 3.56 9.02 -15.59
C PHE A 56 3.76 8.41 -14.21
N PHE A 57 4.99 8.15 -13.81
CA PHE A 57 5.31 7.60 -12.49
C PHE A 57 4.95 8.55 -11.35
N ILE A 58 5.33 9.83 -11.46
CA ILE A 58 4.96 10.86 -10.48
C ILE A 58 3.44 11.03 -10.42
N GLY A 59 2.78 11.11 -11.58
CA GLY A 59 1.32 11.22 -11.66
C GLY A 59 0.61 10.05 -10.99
N PHE A 60 1.11 8.83 -11.21
CA PHE A 60 0.58 7.63 -10.60
C PHE A 60 0.74 7.62 -9.06
N ILE A 61 1.91 8.01 -8.54
CA ILE A 61 2.14 8.17 -7.09
C ILE A 61 1.18 9.20 -6.49
N LEU A 62 0.96 10.33 -7.17
CA LEU A 62 0.06 11.39 -6.72
C LEU A 62 -1.40 10.94 -6.71
N ILE A 63 -1.86 10.23 -7.74
CA ILE A 63 -3.22 9.68 -7.81
C ILE A 63 -3.42 8.67 -6.67
N ASN A 64 -2.47 7.76 -6.46
CA ASN A 64 -2.58 6.75 -5.42
C ASN A 64 -2.58 7.39 -4.01
N SER A 65 -1.69 8.34 -3.78
CA SER A 65 -1.65 9.13 -2.53
C SER A 65 -2.96 9.87 -2.29
N SER A 66 -3.53 10.48 -3.33
CA SER A 66 -4.80 11.21 -3.25
C SER A 66 -5.98 10.28 -2.95
N TYR A 67 -6.03 9.11 -3.61
CA TYR A 67 -7.04 8.08 -3.34
C TYR A 67 -7.02 7.63 -1.88
N HIS A 68 -5.84 7.31 -1.35
CA HIS A 68 -5.70 6.91 0.06
C HIS A 68 -6.06 8.04 1.03
N TYR A 69 -5.65 9.27 0.72
CA TYR A 69 -6.05 10.43 1.51
C TYR A 69 -7.57 10.61 1.54
N MET A 70 -8.24 10.47 0.39
CA MET A 70 -9.71 10.53 0.31
C MET A 70 -10.36 9.39 1.09
N LYS A 71 -9.84 8.16 0.98
CA LYS A 71 -10.32 6.99 1.73
C LYS A 71 -10.25 7.23 3.24
N LEU A 72 -9.13 7.75 3.73
CA LEU A 72 -8.95 8.06 5.15
C LEU A 72 -9.80 9.24 5.60
N ARG A 73 -9.95 10.28 4.77
CA ARG A 73 -10.79 11.44 5.09
C ARG A 73 -12.27 11.09 5.19
N HIS A 74 -12.75 10.11 4.42
CA HIS A 74 -14.14 9.66 4.45
C HIS A 74 -14.45 8.71 5.60
N ARG A 75 -13.45 8.11 6.25
CA ARG A 75 -13.66 7.37 7.50
C ARG A 75 -13.92 8.37 8.61
N LYS A 76 -15.15 8.34 9.15
CA LYS A 76 -15.50 9.09 10.35
C LYS A 76 -14.69 8.49 11.50
N ASP A 77 -14.01 9.34 12.27
CA ASP A 77 -13.34 8.87 13.50
C ASP A 77 -14.40 8.22 14.41
N PRO A 78 -14.17 6.98 14.89
CA PRO A 78 -15.08 6.34 15.82
C PRO A 78 -15.19 7.11 17.15
N ASP A 79 -14.22 7.97 17.46
CA ASP A 79 -14.26 8.89 18.61
C ASP A 79 -15.44 9.89 18.55
N VAL A 80 -16.16 10.00 17.43
CA VAL A 80 -17.33 10.90 17.28
C VAL A 80 -18.64 10.24 17.75
N TYR A 81 -18.66 8.93 18.06
CA TYR A 81 -19.84 8.26 18.59
C TYR A 81 -19.97 8.49 20.11
N LEU A 82 -20.29 9.73 20.49
CA LEU A 82 -20.64 10.14 21.84
C LEU A 82 -22.01 9.54 22.25
N LYS A 83 -22.00 8.29 22.75
CA LYS A 83 -22.92 7.66 23.72
C LYS A 83 -22.53 6.18 23.88
N GLU A 84 -22.21 5.74 25.10
CA GLU A 84 -21.64 4.41 25.42
C GLU A 84 -22.41 3.22 24.81
N GLU A 85 -23.75 3.29 24.74
CA GLU A 85 -24.59 2.23 24.14
C GLU A 85 -24.35 2.03 22.62
N HIS A 86 -23.99 3.09 21.90
CA HIS A 86 -23.75 3.02 20.45
C HIS A 86 -22.28 2.84 20.09
N GLN A 87 -21.38 3.01 21.06
CA GLN A 87 -19.94 2.88 20.87
C GLN A 87 -19.54 1.42 20.62
N ALA A 88 -20.10 0.47 21.38
CA ALA A 88 -19.86 -0.96 21.18
C ALA A 88 -20.30 -1.44 19.78
N PHE A 89 -21.48 -0.98 19.33
CA PHE A 89 -22.02 -1.31 18.01
C PHE A 89 -21.16 -0.71 16.87
N ALA A 90 -20.73 0.54 17.02
CA ALA A 90 -19.84 1.19 16.06
C ALA A 90 -18.48 0.49 15.97
N LEU A 91 -17.90 0.09 17.10
CA LEU A 91 -16.64 -0.68 17.14
C LEU A 91 -16.78 -2.05 16.49
N LYS A 92 -17.83 -2.81 16.81
CA LYS A 92 -18.10 -4.12 16.16
C LYS A 92 -18.27 -3.99 14.65
N ARG A 93 -18.92 -2.92 14.19
CA ARG A 93 -19.05 -2.62 12.75
C ARG A 93 -17.70 -2.34 12.10
N GLU A 94 -16.87 -1.49 12.71
CA GLU A 94 -15.54 -1.18 12.19
C GLU A 94 -14.62 -2.42 12.18
N ILE A 95 -14.64 -3.25 13.22
CA ILE A 95 -13.92 -4.52 13.30
C ILE A 95 -14.31 -5.42 12.10
N ASN A 96 -15.61 -5.60 11.84
CA ASN A 96 -16.07 -6.43 10.75
C ASN A 96 -15.66 -5.87 9.36
N ILE A 97 -15.70 -4.55 9.19
CA ILE A 97 -15.18 -3.90 7.96
C ILE A 97 -13.68 -4.19 7.79
N HIS A 98 -12.89 -4.08 8.85
CA HIS A 98 -11.44 -4.30 8.78
C HIS A 98 -11.10 -5.78 8.53
N HIS A 99 -11.84 -6.74 9.10
CA HIS A 99 -11.70 -8.15 8.76
C HIS A 99 -11.95 -8.42 7.28
N HIS A 100 -13.06 -7.92 6.73
CA HIS A 100 -13.34 -8.08 5.30
C HIS A 100 -12.27 -7.43 4.41
N GLU A 101 -11.74 -6.28 4.81
CA GLU A 101 -10.64 -5.65 4.07
C GLU A 101 -9.35 -6.47 4.15
N LEU A 102 -9.03 -7.08 5.31
CA LEU A 102 -7.88 -7.97 5.46
C LEU A 102 -8.02 -9.22 4.60
N ASP A 103 -9.17 -9.89 4.63
CA ASP A 103 -9.43 -11.08 3.82
C ASP A 103 -9.24 -10.79 2.33
N PHE A 104 -9.69 -9.62 1.88
CA PHE A 104 -9.53 -9.19 0.50
C PHE A 104 -8.07 -8.89 0.15
N LEU A 105 -7.33 -8.23 1.05
CA LEU A 105 -5.91 -7.94 0.85
C LEU A 105 -5.06 -9.21 0.88
N ASP A 106 -5.38 -10.15 1.75
CA ASP A 106 -4.69 -11.43 1.86
C ASP A 106 -4.84 -12.24 0.55
N LYS A 107 -6.06 -12.32 0.01
CA LYS A 107 -6.32 -12.91 -1.32
C LYS A 107 -5.51 -12.22 -2.42
N LYS A 108 -5.40 -10.89 -2.41
CA LYS A 108 -4.60 -10.14 -3.39
C LYS A 108 -3.10 -10.42 -3.25
N ILE A 109 -2.57 -10.41 -2.04
CA ILE A 109 -1.15 -10.69 -1.78
C ILE A 109 -0.82 -12.11 -2.22
N ASN A 110 -1.66 -13.09 -1.86
CA ASN A 110 -1.50 -14.48 -2.30
C ASN A 110 -1.53 -14.59 -3.83
N MET A 111 -2.45 -13.90 -4.50
CA MET A 111 -2.48 -13.87 -5.97
C MET A 111 -1.21 -13.26 -6.57
N LEU A 112 -0.70 -12.16 -6.00
CA LEU A 112 0.55 -11.54 -6.45
C LEU A 112 1.74 -12.47 -6.27
N GLN A 113 1.82 -13.19 -5.16
CA GLN A 113 2.86 -14.21 -4.93
C GLN A 113 2.81 -15.33 -5.97
N VAL A 114 1.62 -15.76 -6.40
CA VAL A 114 1.46 -16.75 -7.47
C VAL A 114 1.89 -16.20 -8.84
N ILE A 115 1.65 -14.91 -9.10
CA ILE A 115 2.02 -14.26 -10.36
C ILE A 115 3.52 -13.92 -10.40
N ALA A 116 4.19 -13.74 -9.26
CA ALA A 116 5.59 -13.33 -9.20
C ALA A 116 6.52 -14.26 -10.00
N PRO A 117 6.46 -15.60 -9.87
CA PRO A 117 7.24 -16.52 -10.69
C PRO A 117 6.96 -16.35 -12.18
N ILE A 118 5.71 -16.12 -12.58
CA ILE A 118 5.33 -15.91 -13.99
C ILE A 118 6.03 -14.66 -14.55
N ILE A 119 6.02 -13.56 -13.80
CA ILE A 119 6.69 -12.31 -14.19
C ILE A 119 8.21 -12.53 -14.28
N VAL A 120 8.81 -13.19 -13.28
CA VAL A 120 10.25 -13.47 -13.27
C VAL A 120 10.64 -14.38 -14.44
N THR A 121 9.88 -15.44 -14.70
CA THR A 121 10.09 -16.34 -15.84
C THR A 121 9.93 -15.61 -17.17
N PHE A 122 8.91 -14.75 -17.30
CA PHE A 122 8.72 -13.95 -18.52
C PHE A 122 9.91 -13.03 -18.77
N VAL A 123 10.38 -12.29 -17.75
CA VAL A 123 11.53 -11.40 -17.85
C VAL A 123 12.82 -12.18 -18.19
N LEU A 124 13.03 -13.33 -17.54
CA LEU A 124 14.18 -14.20 -17.82
C LEU A 124 14.15 -14.76 -19.25
N LEU A 125 13.01 -15.27 -19.70
CA LEU A 125 12.83 -15.80 -21.05
C LEU A 125 13.06 -14.71 -22.10
N GLN A 126 12.55 -13.51 -21.84
CA GLN A 126 12.76 -12.37 -22.73
C GLN A 126 14.25 -12.02 -22.81
N GLY A 127 14.96 -11.92 -21.68
CA GLY A 127 16.41 -11.65 -21.68
C GLY A 127 17.24 -12.77 -22.31
N VAL A 128 16.81 -14.04 -22.22
CA VAL A 128 17.45 -15.17 -22.90
C VAL A 128 17.22 -15.12 -24.41
N LEU A 129 15.99 -14.83 -24.86
CA LEU A 129 15.67 -14.71 -26.28
C LEU A 129 16.41 -13.52 -26.92
N ASP A 130 16.43 -12.37 -26.25
CA ASP A 130 17.12 -11.18 -26.73
C ASP A 130 18.63 -11.44 -26.90
N LYS A 131 19.28 -12.13 -25.94
CA LYS A 131 20.69 -12.54 -26.01
C LYS A 131 21.00 -13.65 -27.01
N LEU A 132 20.03 -14.50 -27.34
CA LEU A 132 20.20 -15.52 -28.38
C LEU A 132 20.18 -14.90 -29.79
N ILE A 133 19.49 -13.77 -29.95
CA ILE A 133 19.31 -13.12 -31.25
C ILE A 133 20.40 -12.06 -31.48
N ARG A 134 20.92 -11.42 -30.43
CA ARG A 134 21.89 -10.31 -30.54
C ARG A 134 22.99 -10.37 -29.47
N THR A 135 24.21 -10.01 -29.89
CA THR A 135 25.43 -10.00 -29.05
C THR A 135 25.74 -8.66 -28.38
N ASP A 136 24.96 -7.61 -28.63
CA ASP A 136 25.28 -6.26 -28.16
C ASP A 136 24.70 -5.98 -26.76
N LEU A 137 25.44 -5.19 -25.98
CA LEU A 137 25.24 -4.95 -24.55
C LEU A 137 24.28 -3.77 -24.25
N GLN A 138 23.48 -3.36 -25.23
CA GLN A 138 22.51 -2.27 -25.10
C GLN A 138 21.19 -2.80 -24.53
N MET A 139 20.59 -2.06 -23.61
CA MET A 139 19.28 -2.39 -23.04
C MET A 139 18.22 -2.25 -24.13
N GLU A 140 17.65 -3.36 -24.58
CA GLU A 140 16.68 -3.31 -25.67
C GLU A 140 15.31 -2.82 -25.17
N PHE A 141 14.46 -2.37 -26.10
CA PHE A 141 13.09 -1.96 -25.80
C PHE A 141 12.32 -3.01 -24.99
N GLY A 142 12.59 -4.30 -25.24
CA GLY A 142 12.04 -5.40 -24.45
C GLY A 142 12.43 -5.30 -22.98
N GLU A 143 13.72 -5.13 -22.66
CA GLU A 143 14.21 -5.06 -21.28
C GLU A 143 13.63 -3.86 -20.51
N ILE A 144 13.42 -2.73 -21.20
CA ILE A 144 12.74 -1.55 -20.66
C ILE A 144 11.28 -1.89 -20.28
N VAL A 145 10.57 -2.62 -21.16
CA VAL A 145 9.19 -3.07 -20.91
C VAL A 145 9.15 -4.07 -19.74
N ALA A 146 10.06 -5.05 -19.71
CA ALA A 146 10.19 -6.04 -18.64
C ALA A 146 10.41 -5.38 -17.28
N PHE A 147 11.32 -4.40 -17.23
CA PHE A 147 11.63 -3.66 -16.02
C PHE A 147 10.44 -2.81 -15.55
N THR A 148 9.72 -2.19 -16.48
CA THR A 148 8.49 -1.44 -16.19
C THR A 148 7.41 -2.34 -15.57
N ILE A 149 7.25 -3.57 -16.10
CA ILE A 149 6.34 -4.56 -15.54
C ILE A 149 6.77 -4.96 -14.11
N ILE A 150 8.06 -5.18 -13.88
CA ILE A 150 8.60 -5.46 -12.53
C ILE A 150 8.35 -4.30 -11.57
N LEU A 151 8.63 -3.06 -11.99
CA LEU A 151 8.37 -1.86 -11.19
C LEU A 151 6.90 -1.77 -10.77
N PHE A 152 5.99 -2.00 -11.72
CA PHE A 152 4.57 -1.97 -11.45
C PHE A 152 4.12 -3.10 -10.53
N TYR A 153 4.67 -4.30 -10.71
CA TYR A 153 4.43 -5.43 -9.81
C TYR A 153 4.90 -5.14 -8.38
N VAL A 154 6.15 -4.67 -8.22
CA VAL A 154 6.71 -4.32 -6.90
C VAL A 154 5.89 -3.21 -6.25
N PHE A 155 5.45 -2.22 -7.02
CA PHE A 155 4.54 -1.18 -6.55
C PHE A 155 3.26 -1.79 -5.98
N ILE A 156 2.53 -2.59 -6.77
CA ILE A 156 1.26 -3.16 -6.35
C ILE A 156 1.45 -4.06 -5.13
N TYR A 157 2.51 -4.86 -5.11
CA TYR A 157 2.81 -5.74 -3.98
C TYR A 157 3.05 -4.94 -2.70
N MET A 158 3.94 -3.95 -2.74
CA MET A 158 4.25 -3.10 -1.59
C MET A 158 3.01 -2.33 -1.12
N GLU A 159 2.17 -1.86 -2.05
CA GLU A 159 0.92 -1.17 -1.74
C GLU A 159 -0.07 -2.06 -0.97
N ASN A 160 -0.28 -3.29 -1.44
CA ASN A 160 -1.18 -4.23 -0.77
C ASN A 160 -0.59 -4.70 0.57
N TRP A 161 0.72 -4.95 0.65
CA TRP A 161 1.41 -5.34 1.87
C TRP A 161 1.34 -4.26 2.96
N HIS A 162 1.63 -3.00 2.61
CA HIS A 162 1.48 -1.88 3.52
C HIS A 162 0.00 -1.69 3.90
N SER A 163 -0.95 -1.75 2.96
CA SER A 163 -2.37 -1.67 3.32
C SER A 163 -2.79 -2.77 4.31
N TYR A 164 -2.29 -4.00 4.13
CA TYR A 164 -2.55 -5.12 5.03
C TYR A 164 -2.04 -4.82 6.44
N LYS A 165 -0.75 -4.48 6.58
CA LYS A 165 -0.15 -4.15 7.88
C LYS A 165 -0.87 -2.99 8.58
N PHE A 166 -1.38 -2.01 7.82
CA PHE A 166 -2.09 -0.88 8.38
C PHE A 166 -3.40 -1.33 9.03
N ILE A 167 -4.19 -2.04 8.25
CA ILE A 167 -5.52 -2.48 8.63
C ILE A 167 -5.41 -3.46 9.80
N SER A 168 -4.40 -4.34 9.84
CA SER A 168 -4.15 -5.22 10.99
C SER A 168 -3.88 -4.44 12.28
N VAL A 169 -3.08 -3.37 12.22
CA VAL A 169 -2.81 -2.53 13.41
C VAL A 169 -4.07 -1.79 13.86
N GLN A 170 -4.89 -1.29 12.94
CA GLN A 170 -6.16 -0.64 13.27
C GLN A 170 -7.17 -1.64 13.85
N LEU A 171 -7.26 -2.85 13.28
CA LEU A 171 -8.10 -3.92 13.79
C LEU A 171 -7.76 -4.25 15.25
N LEU A 172 -6.48 -4.51 15.54
CA LEU A 172 -5.98 -4.72 16.90
C LEU A 172 -6.34 -3.58 17.85
N LYS A 173 -6.26 -2.33 17.38
CA LYS A 173 -6.66 -1.17 18.18
C LYS A 173 -8.15 -1.21 18.51
N PHE A 174 -9.02 -1.49 17.53
CA PHE A 174 -10.47 -1.54 17.75
C PHE A 174 -10.90 -2.73 18.60
N GLU A 175 -10.28 -3.90 18.43
CA GLU A 175 -10.50 -5.07 19.28
C GLU A 175 -10.13 -4.78 20.73
N ASN A 176 -8.97 -4.16 20.98
CA ASN A 176 -8.57 -3.75 22.34
C ASN A 176 -9.53 -2.72 22.95
N GLN A 177 -10.03 -1.77 22.15
CA GLN A 177 -11.01 -0.79 22.62
C GLN A 177 -12.35 -1.45 22.96
N LEU A 178 -12.77 -2.46 22.19
CA LEU A 178 -13.99 -3.21 22.48
C LEU A 178 -13.83 -4.03 23.77
N LEU A 179 -12.70 -4.71 23.95
CA LEU A 179 -12.39 -5.47 25.17
C LEU A 179 -12.41 -4.58 26.41
N GLN A 180 -11.77 -3.40 26.37
CA GLN A 180 -11.79 -2.44 27.48
C GLN A 180 -13.22 -1.98 27.83
N LEU A 181 -14.08 -1.82 26.84
CA LEU A 181 -15.46 -1.43 27.04
C LEU A 181 -16.30 -2.57 27.65
N GLU A 182 -16.08 -3.80 27.21
CA GLU A 182 -16.72 -5.00 27.80
C GLU A 182 -16.24 -5.25 29.24
N GLU A 183 -14.95 -5.09 29.52
CA GLU A 183 -14.37 -5.18 30.87
C GLU A 183 -14.97 -4.11 31.79
N PHE A 184 -15.02 -2.84 31.37
CA PHE A 184 -15.59 -1.76 32.15
C PHE A 184 -17.06 -2.01 32.51
N GLN A 185 -17.88 -2.41 31.54
CA GLN A 185 -19.29 -2.76 31.79
C GLN A 185 -19.45 -3.91 32.79
N SER A 186 -18.59 -4.94 32.72
CA SER A 186 -18.63 -6.07 33.64
C SER A 186 -18.29 -5.67 35.08
N VAL A 187 -17.32 -4.75 35.27
CA VAL A 187 -16.93 -4.22 36.58
C VAL A 187 -18.06 -3.37 37.15
N THR A 188 -18.60 -2.42 36.38
CA THR A 188 -19.71 -1.55 36.82
C THR A 188 -20.96 -2.35 37.18
N PHE A 189 -21.28 -3.40 36.43
CA PHE A 189 -22.39 -4.30 36.75
C PHE A 189 -22.17 -5.05 38.07
N SER A 190 -20.94 -5.53 38.32
CA SER A 190 -20.58 -6.23 39.56
C SER A 190 -20.59 -5.34 40.80
N GLU A 191 -20.23 -4.06 40.66
CA GLU A 191 -20.28 -3.06 41.74
C GLU A 191 -21.73 -2.69 42.09
N ASN A 192 -22.57 -2.46 41.09
CA ASN A 192 -24.00 -2.19 41.30
C ASN A 192 -24.71 -3.35 42.00
N LEU A 193 -24.39 -4.61 41.68
CA LEU A 193 -24.94 -5.78 42.38
C LEU A 193 -24.54 -5.81 43.87
N LYS A 194 -23.28 -5.48 44.20
CA LYS A 194 -22.81 -5.42 45.60
C LYS A 194 -23.48 -4.30 46.39
N GLU A 195 -23.71 -3.14 45.79
CA GLU A 195 -24.46 -2.04 46.45
C GLU A 195 -25.94 -2.39 46.67
N THR A 196 -26.53 -3.18 45.76
CA THR A 196 -27.92 -3.62 45.88
C THR A 196 -28.10 -4.70 46.97
N ASP A 197 -27.11 -5.57 47.17
CA ASP A 197 -27.12 -6.58 48.26
C ASP A 197 -26.82 -6.00 49.65
N LEU A 198 -26.18 -4.82 49.74
CA LEU A 198 -25.87 -4.14 51.01
C LEU A 198 -27.01 -3.20 51.49
N SER A 199 -28.08 -3.06 50.70
CA SER A 199 -29.22 -2.18 50.99
C SER A 199 -30.54 -2.92 51.34
N LEU A 200 -30.48 -4.24 51.50
CA LEU A 200 -31.55 -5.12 52.01
C LEU A 200 -31.25 -5.60 53.44
#